data_AF-A0A243RES7-F1
#
_entry.id   AF-A0A243RES7-F1
#
_cell.length_a   1.000
_cell.length_b   1.000
_cell.length_c   1.000
_cell.angle_alpha   90.00
_cell.angle_beta   90.00
_cell.angle_gamma   90.00
#
_symmetry.space_group_name_H-M   'P 1'
#
loop_
_entity.id
_entity.type
_entity.pdbx_description
1 polymer ?
#
loop_
_entity_poly.entity_id
_entity_poly.type
_entity_poly.pdbx_seq_one_letter_code
_entity_poly.pdbx_strand_id
1 'polypeptide(L)'
;MPLVVAAGAAFLWLGGEKDAPRPAFFQGEPTTAHYAPIATRAADPDPLTAAEMFPTGSVTAGESTLASKGTETLTDCATAVWGSAEAAVAGCTQVLRAHYATPDGRVSGQFLIFNLADAAAADGLVAALKDGGFVRPAPGTPAGFDGSRSWAQARALGHYVTVSWVAPVGGAGQVDLTYPQVAMDSLSLVIQRRLVR
;
A
#
# COMPACT_ATOMS: atom_id res chain seq x y z
N MET A 1 -24.75 38.42 -38.05
CA MET A 1 -24.57 38.35 -36.58
C MET A 1 -24.14 36.92 -36.26
N PRO A 2 -22.85 36.67 -35.96
CA PRO A 2 -22.35 35.31 -35.85
C PRO A 2 -22.70 34.71 -34.47
N LEU A 3 -23.05 33.43 -34.53
CA LEU A 3 -23.34 32.53 -33.41
C LEU A 3 -22.02 32.16 -32.73
N VAL A 4 -21.88 32.39 -31.42
CA VAL A 4 -20.71 31.95 -30.64
C VAL A 4 -21.00 30.56 -30.11
N VAL A 5 -20.27 29.56 -30.60
CA VAL A 5 -20.27 28.19 -30.04
C VAL A 5 -19.10 28.09 -29.07
N ALA A 6 -19.39 28.01 -27.77
CA ALA A 6 -18.40 27.74 -26.75
C ALA A 6 -18.10 26.23 -26.72
N ALA A 7 -16.98 25.83 -27.30
CA ALA A 7 -16.45 24.48 -27.13
C ALA A 7 -15.76 24.38 -25.77
N GLY A 8 -16.40 23.72 -24.81
CA GLY A 8 -15.79 23.35 -23.53
C GLY A 8 -14.75 22.26 -23.75
N ALA A 9 -13.49 22.55 -23.44
CA ALA A 9 -12.42 21.56 -23.44
C ALA A 9 -12.52 20.72 -22.16
N ALA A 10 -13.08 19.52 -22.26
CA ALA A 10 -12.92 18.47 -21.25
C ALA A 10 -11.53 17.86 -21.41
N PHE A 11 -10.64 18.14 -20.47
CA PHE A 11 -9.30 17.55 -20.43
C PHE A 11 -9.41 16.10 -19.91
N LEU A 12 -9.60 15.15 -20.82
CA LEU A 12 -9.54 13.72 -20.51
C LEU A 12 -8.06 13.33 -20.26
N TRP A 13 -7.73 13.04 -19.00
CA TRP A 13 -6.45 12.47 -18.59
C TRP A 13 -6.32 11.04 -19.15
N LEU A 14 -5.65 10.90 -20.29
CA LEU A 14 -5.21 9.62 -20.86
C LEU A 14 -3.76 9.32 -20.45
N GLY A 15 -3.49 9.28 -19.15
CA GLY A 15 -2.23 8.77 -18.62
C GLY A 15 -2.29 7.24 -18.58
N GLY A 16 -1.63 6.58 -19.53
CA GLY A 16 -1.60 5.12 -19.62
C GLY A 16 -0.81 4.47 -18.48
N GLU A 17 -1.02 3.17 -18.27
CA GLU A 17 -0.35 2.32 -17.25
C GLU A 17 1.19 2.42 -17.22
N LYS A 18 1.82 2.94 -18.28
CA LYS A 18 3.27 3.15 -18.37
C LYS A 18 3.80 4.25 -17.45
N ASP A 19 2.95 5.18 -17.02
CA ASP A 19 3.34 6.31 -16.15
C ASP A 19 2.89 6.12 -14.70
N ALA A 20 2.35 4.95 -14.35
CA ALA A 20 1.88 4.67 -13.01
C ALA A 20 3.07 4.55 -12.02
N PRO A 21 3.06 5.28 -10.88
CA PRO A 21 4.14 5.23 -9.90
C PRO A 21 4.42 3.81 -9.40
N ARG A 22 5.68 3.40 -9.44
CA ARG A 22 6.15 2.09 -8.95
C ARG A 22 7.44 2.22 -8.14
N PRO A 23 7.76 1.25 -7.27
CA PRO A 23 8.98 1.31 -6.48
C PRO A 23 10.21 0.99 -7.31
N ALA A 24 11.34 1.59 -6.91
CA ALA A 24 12.64 1.28 -7.51
C ALA A 24 13.21 -0.03 -6.98
N PHE A 25 12.98 -0.30 -5.69
CA PHE A 25 13.27 -1.59 -5.08
C PHE A 25 12.00 -2.21 -4.51
N PHE A 26 11.74 -3.47 -4.88
CA PHE A 26 10.58 -4.22 -4.42
C PHE A 26 11.02 -5.58 -3.86
N GLN A 27 10.55 -5.90 -2.67
CA GLN A 27 10.69 -7.22 -2.06
C GLN A 27 9.30 -7.83 -1.85
N GLY A 28 9.04 -8.98 -2.47
CA GLY A 28 7.81 -9.74 -2.30
C GLY A 28 8.08 -11.04 -1.54
N GLU A 29 7.30 -11.32 -0.51
CA GLU A 29 7.37 -12.54 0.27
C GLU A 29 6.04 -13.29 0.21
N PRO A 30 6.01 -14.53 -0.31
CA PRO A 30 4.82 -15.37 -0.23
C PRO A 30 4.58 -15.83 1.22
N THR A 31 3.38 -16.35 1.46
CA THR A 31 2.97 -16.88 2.74
C THR A 31 3.77 -18.13 3.11
N THR A 32 3.74 -18.47 4.39
CA THR A 32 4.40 -19.67 4.91
C THR A 32 3.43 -20.47 5.77
N ALA A 33 3.80 -21.72 6.09
CA ALA A 33 3.01 -22.57 6.98
C ALA A 33 2.76 -21.96 8.37
N HIS A 34 3.57 -20.97 8.79
CA HIS A 34 3.36 -20.23 10.03
C HIS A 34 1.99 -19.54 10.08
N TYR A 35 1.45 -19.12 8.93
CA TYR A 35 0.17 -18.43 8.83
C TYR A 35 -1.01 -19.37 8.52
N ALA A 36 -0.83 -20.70 8.63
CA ALA A 36 -1.90 -21.66 8.41
C ALA A 36 -3.20 -21.40 9.21
N PRO A 37 -3.15 -20.96 10.49
CA PRO A 37 -4.35 -20.66 11.26
C PRO A 37 -5.22 -19.54 10.66
N ILE A 38 -4.63 -18.64 9.87
CA ILE A 38 -5.32 -17.52 9.21
C ILE A 38 -5.21 -17.64 7.69
N ALA A 39 -5.09 -18.85 7.15
CA ALA A 39 -4.92 -19.07 5.72
C ALA A 39 -6.17 -18.76 4.89
N THR A 40 -7.36 -18.68 5.50
CA THR A 40 -8.61 -18.31 4.83
C THR A 40 -9.45 -17.43 5.74
N ARG A 41 -10.34 -16.62 5.16
CA ARG A 41 -11.33 -15.86 5.95
C ARG A 41 -12.28 -16.74 6.75
N ALA A 42 -12.51 -18.00 6.34
CA ALA A 42 -13.33 -18.90 7.14
C ALA A 42 -12.61 -19.33 8.43
N ALA A 43 -11.28 -19.42 8.39
CA ALA A 43 -10.45 -19.71 9.56
C ALA A 43 -10.18 -18.47 10.43
N ASP A 44 -10.20 -17.27 9.84
CA ASP A 44 -10.10 -15.98 10.54
C ASP A 44 -11.28 -15.06 10.14
N PRO A 45 -12.47 -15.27 10.73
CA PRO A 45 -13.72 -14.66 10.28
C PRO A 45 -13.89 -13.20 10.66
N ASP A 46 -13.03 -12.65 11.53
CA ASP A 46 -13.14 -11.28 12.04
C ASP A 46 -12.21 -10.34 11.25
N PRO A 47 -12.70 -9.55 10.28
CA PRO A 47 -11.84 -8.67 9.48
C PRO A 47 -11.11 -7.65 10.35
N LEU A 48 -9.89 -7.29 9.97
CA LEU A 48 -9.16 -6.21 10.64
C LEU A 48 -9.87 -4.87 10.50
N THR A 49 -9.79 -4.05 11.54
CA THR A 49 -10.25 -2.66 11.52
C THR A 49 -9.07 -1.69 11.38
N ALA A 50 -9.34 -0.49 10.85
CA ALA A 50 -8.32 0.57 10.79
C ALA A 50 -7.78 0.95 12.19
N ALA A 51 -8.62 0.87 13.22
CA ALA A 51 -8.22 1.19 14.60
C ALA A 51 -7.30 0.13 15.21
N GLU A 52 -7.53 -1.15 14.93
CA GLU A 52 -6.61 -2.22 15.33
C GLU A 52 -5.28 -2.11 14.61
N MET A 53 -5.33 -1.72 13.33
CA MET A 53 -4.19 -1.76 12.44
C MET A 53 -3.28 -0.54 12.54
N PHE A 54 -3.87 0.63 12.76
CA PHE A 54 -3.17 1.90 12.87
C PHE A 54 -3.45 2.53 14.25
N PRO A 55 -3.15 1.82 15.36
CA PRO A 55 -3.54 2.26 16.70
C PRO A 55 -2.74 3.48 17.16
N THR A 56 -1.58 3.72 16.55
CA THR A 56 -0.71 4.84 16.86
C THR A 56 -0.75 5.87 15.74
N GLY A 57 -0.75 7.15 16.10
CA GLY A 57 -0.60 8.25 15.15
C GLY A 57 0.81 8.36 14.55
N SER A 58 1.74 7.46 14.87
CA SER A 58 3.09 7.41 14.33
C SER A 58 3.72 6.02 14.41
N VAL A 59 4.74 5.79 13.59
CA VAL A 59 5.62 4.61 13.63
C VAL A 59 7.06 5.07 13.74
N THR A 60 7.89 4.30 14.45
CA THR A 60 9.29 4.67 14.72
C THR A 60 10.20 3.45 14.60
N ALA A 61 11.37 3.64 13.99
CA ALA A 61 12.48 2.70 14.01
C ALA A 61 13.80 3.47 13.95
N GLY A 62 14.77 3.08 14.79
CA GLY A 62 16.01 3.87 14.95
C GLY A 62 15.70 5.32 15.27
N GLU A 63 16.28 6.25 14.50
CA GLU A 63 16.05 7.69 14.63
C GLU A 63 14.89 8.21 13.76
N SER A 64 14.28 7.35 12.93
CA SER A 64 13.19 7.75 12.03
C SER A 64 11.84 7.61 12.70
N THR A 65 11.06 8.70 12.70
CA THR A 65 9.64 8.70 13.09
C THR A 65 8.81 9.19 11.92
N LEU A 66 7.72 8.49 11.60
CA LEU A 66 6.75 8.91 10.62
C LEU A 66 5.39 9.06 11.29
N ALA A 67 4.77 10.22 11.13
CA ALA A 67 3.45 10.52 11.66
C ALA A 67 2.37 10.19 10.61
N SER A 68 1.29 9.56 11.06
CA SER A 68 0.10 9.30 10.25
C SER A 68 -0.51 10.62 9.81
N LYS A 69 -0.90 10.68 8.54
CA LYS A 69 -1.53 11.82 7.86
C LYS A 69 -2.98 11.53 7.47
N GLY A 70 -3.40 10.29 7.62
CA GLY A 70 -4.75 9.85 7.31
C GLY A 70 -4.81 8.34 7.18
N THR A 71 -5.99 7.78 7.44
CA THR A 71 -6.31 6.37 7.22
C THR A 71 -7.63 6.26 6.46
N GLU A 72 -7.81 5.17 5.74
CA GLU A 72 -9.05 4.86 5.06
C GLU A 72 -9.29 3.35 4.99
N THR A 73 -10.55 3.00 4.79
CA THR A 73 -11.01 1.64 4.52
C THR A 73 -11.71 1.63 3.17
N LEU A 74 -11.20 0.85 2.23
CA LEU A 74 -11.78 0.65 0.91
C LEU A 74 -12.49 -0.69 0.86
N THR A 75 -13.75 -0.71 0.44
CA THR A 75 -14.51 -1.94 0.18
C THR A 75 -14.39 -2.38 -1.28
N ASP A 76 -14.12 -1.45 -2.18
CA ASP A 76 -13.74 -1.73 -3.56
C ASP A 76 -12.21 -1.80 -3.69
N CYS A 77 -11.65 -3.00 -3.53
CA CYS A 77 -10.19 -3.19 -3.50
C CYS A 77 -9.50 -2.84 -4.82
N ALA A 78 -10.19 -2.89 -5.96
CA ALA A 78 -9.61 -2.54 -7.26
C ALA A 78 -9.17 -1.06 -7.30
N THR A 79 -9.83 -0.19 -6.54
CA THR A 79 -9.45 1.23 -6.42
C THR A 79 -8.11 1.46 -5.70
N ALA A 80 -7.58 0.45 -5.00
CA ALA A 80 -6.30 0.54 -4.31
C ALA A 80 -5.10 0.16 -5.19
N VAL A 81 -5.33 -0.41 -6.37
CA VAL A 81 -4.31 -0.98 -7.25
C VAL A 81 -4.49 -0.53 -8.71
N TRP A 82 -3.52 -0.87 -9.55
CA TRP A 82 -3.57 -0.66 -10.99
C TRP A 82 -2.87 -1.82 -11.71
N GLY A 83 -3.13 -1.97 -13.01
CA GLY A 83 -2.47 -2.96 -13.87
C GLY A 83 -2.83 -4.40 -13.52
N SER A 84 -1.87 -5.32 -13.65
CA SER A 84 -2.07 -6.77 -13.40
C SER A 84 -2.58 -7.08 -11.98
N ALA A 85 -2.34 -6.19 -11.01
CA ALA A 85 -2.81 -6.33 -9.63
C ALA A 85 -4.35 -6.19 -9.50
N GLU A 86 -5.04 -5.56 -10.46
CA GLU A 86 -6.51 -5.43 -10.43
C GLU A 86 -7.21 -6.80 -10.47
N ALA A 87 -6.71 -7.72 -11.31
CA ALA A 87 -7.23 -9.08 -11.36
C ALA A 87 -6.87 -9.88 -10.08
N ALA A 88 -5.69 -9.63 -9.50
CA ALA A 88 -5.22 -10.35 -8.32
C ALA A 88 -5.97 -9.98 -7.03
N VAL A 89 -6.63 -8.82 -6.99
CA VAL A 89 -7.51 -8.43 -5.88
C VAL A 89 -8.97 -8.87 -6.09
N ALA A 90 -9.26 -9.71 -7.09
CA ALA A 90 -10.60 -10.27 -7.25
C ALA A 90 -11.02 -11.07 -6.01
N GLY A 91 -12.21 -10.77 -5.47
CA GLY A 91 -12.71 -11.40 -4.25
C GLY A 91 -12.13 -10.84 -2.94
N CYS A 92 -11.24 -9.86 -3.01
CA CYS A 92 -10.87 -9.03 -1.87
C CYS A 92 -12.11 -8.31 -1.31
N THR A 93 -12.24 -8.24 0.01
CA THR A 93 -13.38 -7.56 0.65
C THR A 93 -13.03 -6.27 1.38
N GLN A 94 -11.74 -6.02 1.58
CA GLN A 94 -11.30 -4.84 2.31
C GLN A 94 -9.84 -4.51 1.99
N VAL A 95 -9.57 -3.22 1.81
CA VAL A 95 -8.22 -2.67 1.93
C VAL A 95 -8.20 -1.64 3.04
N LEU A 96 -7.30 -1.81 4.01
CA LEU A 96 -6.96 -0.77 4.97
C LEU A 96 -5.73 -0.04 4.44
N ARG A 97 -5.77 1.29 4.37
CA ARG A 97 -4.63 2.10 3.93
C ARG A 97 -4.35 3.24 4.90
N ALA A 98 -3.07 3.52 5.13
CA ALA A 98 -2.62 4.64 5.93
C ALA A 98 -1.47 5.38 5.24
N HIS A 99 -1.50 6.70 5.30
CA HIS A 99 -0.46 7.59 4.79
C HIS A 99 0.39 8.12 5.95
N TYR A 100 1.70 8.16 5.77
CA TYR A 100 2.66 8.61 6.76
C TYR A 100 3.70 9.56 6.15
N ALA A 101 4.27 10.44 6.98
CA ALA A 101 5.40 11.27 6.60
C ALA A 101 6.30 11.62 7.79
N THR A 102 7.59 11.82 7.54
CA THR A 102 8.52 12.35 8.54
C THR A 102 8.16 13.80 8.91
N PRO A 103 8.51 14.27 10.13
CA PRO A 103 8.23 15.64 10.55
C PRO A 103 8.84 16.72 9.64
N ASP A 104 10.01 16.45 9.07
CA ASP A 104 10.71 17.33 8.13
C ASP A 104 10.17 17.23 6.68
N GLY A 105 9.20 16.35 6.44
CA GLY A 105 8.57 16.13 5.14
C GLY A 105 9.47 15.49 4.09
N ARG A 106 10.69 15.04 4.44
CA ARG A 106 11.66 14.47 3.48
C ARG A 106 11.33 13.06 3.03
N VAL A 107 10.62 12.29 3.85
CA VAL A 107 10.15 10.95 3.51
C VAL A 107 8.65 10.88 3.69
N SER A 108 7.98 10.27 2.73
CA SER A 108 6.57 9.90 2.83
C SER A 108 6.40 8.44 2.48
N GLY A 109 5.40 7.80 3.07
CA GLY A 109 5.11 6.41 2.79
C GLY A 109 3.67 6.05 3.06
N GLN A 110 3.30 4.86 2.64
CA GLN A 110 1.99 4.29 2.88
C GLN A 110 2.10 2.84 3.34
N PHE A 111 1.10 2.41 4.10
CA PHE A 111 0.89 1.02 4.44
C PHE A 111 -0.48 0.58 3.95
N LEU A 112 -0.57 -0.60 3.33
CA LEU A 112 -1.81 -1.20 2.89
C LEU A 112 -1.95 -2.61 3.45
N ILE A 113 -3.18 -3.04 3.67
CA ILE A 113 -3.52 -4.43 3.98
C ILE A 113 -4.73 -4.84 3.17
N PHE A 114 -4.56 -5.90 2.38
CA PHE A 114 -5.63 -6.51 1.59
C PHE A 114 -6.17 -7.72 2.32
N ASN A 115 -7.48 -7.78 2.51
CA ASN A 115 -8.20 -8.94 3.02
C ASN A 115 -8.72 -9.78 1.83
N LEU A 116 -8.00 -10.85 1.49
CA LEU A 116 -8.28 -11.70 0.33
C LEU A 116 -9.05 -12.96 0.74
N ALA A 117 -9.46 -13.75 -0.25
CA ALA A 117 -10.22 -14.96 0.02
C ALA A 117 -9.42 -15.99 0.86
N ASP A 118 -8.16 -16.19 0.47
CA ASP A 118 -7.26 -17.19 1.03
C ASP A 118 -5.78 -16.86 0.75
N ALA A 119 -4.91 -17.72 1.28
CA ALA A 119 -3.46 -17.68 1.13
C ALA A 119 -2.97 -17.75 -0.32
N ALA A 120 -3.66 -18.49 -1.20
CA ALA A 120 -3.27 -18.58 -2.60
C ALA A 120 -3.55 -17.27 -3.34
N ALA A 121 -4.68 -16.63 -3.04
CA ALA A 121 -4.98 -15.28 -3.53
C ALA A 121 -3.95 -14.25 -3.01
N ALA A 122 -3.53 -14.38 -1.75
CA ALA A 122 -2.49 -13.52 -1.16
C ALA A 122 -1.14 -13.64 -1.89
N ASP A 123 -0.68 -14.87 -2.12
CA ASP A 123 0.54 -15.12 -2.90
C ASP A 123 0.42 -14.60 -4.34
N GLY A 124 -0.75 -14.77 -4.94
CA GLY A 124 -1.07 -14.23 -6.27
C GLY A 124 -0.95 -12.72 -6.35
N LEU A 125 -1.45 -11.99 -5.33
CA LEU A 125 -1.30 -10.55 -5.26
C LEU A 125 0.17 -10.13 -5.06
N VAL A 126 0.92 -10.79 -4.18
CA VAL A 126 2.36 -10.50 -4.00
C VAL A 126 3.12 -10.67 -5.33
N ALA A 127 2.80 -11.72 -6.10
CA ALA A 127 3.39 -11.92 -7.42
C ALA A 127 2.98 -10.81 -8.42
N ALA A 128 1.71 -10.43 -8.46
CA ALA A 128 1.21 -9.38 -9.36
C ALA A 128 1.80 -7.99 -9.05
N LEU A 129 2.07 -7.69 -7.79
CA LEU A 129 2.71 -6.42 -7.37
C LEU A 129 4.17 -6.30 -7.83
N LYS A 130 4.83 -7.43 -8.13
CA LYS A 130 6.20 -7.42 -8.66
C LYS A 130 6.22 -6.95 -10.11
N ASP A 131 5.31 -7.47 -10.92
CA ASP A 131 5.35 -7.37 -12.38
C ASP A 131 3.96 -7.02 -12.95
N GLY A 132 3.88 -5.85 -13.60
CA GLY A 132 2.71 -5.46 -14.41
C GLY A 132 1.61 -4.69 -13.67
N GLY A 133 1.70 -4.51 -12.35
CA GLY A 133 0.75 -3.75 -11.56
C GLY A 133 1.32 -3.35 -10.21
N PHE A 134 0.72 -2.36 -9.55
CA PHE A 134 1.15 -1.95 -8.22
C PHE A 134 0.02 -1.26 -7.43
N VAL A 135 0.29 -0.91 -6.17
CA VAL A 135 -0.64 -0.13 -5.36
C VAL A 135 -0.68 1.33 -5.83
N ARG A 136 -1.85 1.97 -5.70
CA ARG A 136 -2.00 3.41 -5.95
C ARG A 136 -1.52 4.22 -4.74
N PRO A 137 -0.93 5.41 -4.97
CA PRO A 137 -0.62 6.35 -3.91
C PRO A 137 -1.83 6.64 -3.02
N ALA A 138 -1.60 6.79 -1.72
CA ALA A 138 -2.63 7.19 -0.77
C ALA A 138 -3.11 8.63 -1.04
N PRO A 139 -4.36 8.97 -0.67
CA PRO A 139 -4.80 10.36 -0.64
C PRO A 139 -3.86 11.20 0.22
N GLY A 140 -3.49 12.38 -0.27
CA GLY A 140 -2.55 13.27 0.42
C GLY A 140 -1.07 12.94 0.20
N THR A 141 -0.73 11.90 -0.59
CA THR A 141 0.66 11.69 -1.03
C THR A 141 1.20 12.96 -1.71
N PRO A 142 2.36 13.49 -1.29
CA PRO A 142 2.91 14.72 -1.86
C PRO A 142 3.26 14.56 -3.35
N ALA A 143 3.10 15.63 -4.14
CA ALA A 143 3.47 15.63 -5.56
C ALA A 143 4.96 15.31 -5.83
N GLY A 144 5.83 15.55 -4.84
CA GLY A 144 7.24 15.22 -4.90
C GLY A 144 7.59 13.78 -4.50
N PHE A 145 6.61 12.92 -4.22
CA PHE A 145 6.83 11.52 -3.88
C PHE A 145 7.52 10.80 -5.04
N ASP A 146 8.76 10.37 -4.82
CA ASP A 146 9.62 9.88 -5.88
C ASP A 146 9.69 8.35 -5.91
N GLY A 147 8.76 7.75 -6.65
CA GLY A 147 8.72 6.30 -6.86
C GLY A 147 10.04 5.72 -7.40
N SER A 148 10.78 6.48 -8.22
CA SER A 148 12.03 6.03 -8.84
C SER A 148 13.23 5.94 -7.87
N ARG A 149 13.07 6.45 -6.64
CA ARG A 149 14.05 6.31 -5.54
C ARG A 149 13.45 5.62 -4.32
N SER A 150 12.34 4.91 -4.48
CA SER A 150 11.56 4.37 -3.37
C SER A 150 11.79 2.87 -3.13
N TRP A 151 11.43 2.41 -1.92
CA TRP A 151 11.46 1.02 -1.50
C TRP A 151 10.05 0.59 -1.12
N ALA A 152 9.55 -0.50 -1.71
CA ALA A 152 8.38 -1.21 -1.19
C ALA A 152 8.66 -2.66 -0.77
N GLN A 153 7.91 -3.15 0.21
CA GLN A 153 7.84 -4.55 0.60
C GLN A 153 6.40 -5.04 0.63
N ALA A 154 6.13 -6.18 0.01
CA ALA A 154 4.86 -6.88 0.07
C ALA A 154 5.03 -8.24 0.72
N ARG A 155 4.13 -8.60 1.65
CA ARG A 155 4.19 -9.88 2.37
C ARG A 155 2.80 -10.50 2.44
N ALA A 156 2.68 -11.74 2.02
CA ALA A 156 1.48 -12.55 2.26
C ALA A 156 1.57 -13.19 3.65
N LEU A 157 0.57 -12.95 4.48
CA LEU A 157 0.48 -13.36 5.89
C LEU A 157 -0.84 -14.11 6.07
N GLY A 158 -0.91 -15.34 5.55
CA GLY A 158 -2.16 -16.08 5.42
C GLY A 158 -3.01 -15.48 4.30
N HIS A 159 -4.30 -15.23 4.55
CA HIS A 159 -5.18 -14.58 3.57
C HIS A 159 -5.03 -13.05 3.49
N TYR A 160 -4.10 -12.46 4.26
CA TYR A 160 -3.78 -11.04 4.17
C TYR A 160 -2.55 -10.79 3.32
N VAL A 161 -2.51 -9.64 2.63
CA VAL A 161 -1.27 -9.08 2.06
C VAL A 161 -1.01 -7.71 2.66
N THR A 162 0.16 -7.50 3.22
CA THR A 162 0.61 -6.17 3.64
C THR A 162 1.52 -5.56 2.58
N VAL A 163 1.41 -4.26 2.33
CA VAL A 163 2.34 -3.51 1.48
C VAL A 163 2.82 -2.27 2.22
N SER A 164 4.11 -2.17 2.48
CA SER A 164 4.77 -0.94 2.93
C SER A 164 5.50 -0.32 1.74
N TRP A 165 5.40 1.00 1.58
CA TRP A 165 6.08 1.71 0.50
C TRP A 165 6.50 3.09 0.97
N VAL A 166 7.81 3.34 0.97
CA VAL A 166 8.40 4.63 1.38
C VAL A 166 9.23 5.22 0.25
N ALA A 167 9.15 6.54 0.10
CA ALA A 167 9.92 7.28 -0.88
C ALA A 167 10.43 8.61 -0.30
N PRO A 168 11.55 9.14 -0.81
CA PRO A 168 11.88 10.53 -0.58
C PRO A 168 10.83 11.44 -1.24
N VAL A 169 10.66 12.62 -0.68
CA VAL A 169 9.83 13.69 -1.23
C VAL A 169 10.71 14.84 -1.70
N GLY A 170 10.71 15.09 -3.01
CA GLY A 170 11.51 16.15 -3.63
C GLY A 170 13.03 15.97 -3.47
N GLY A 171 13.76 17.06 -3.77
CA GLY A 171 15.19 17.23 -3.49
C GLY A 171 16.16 16.35 -4.29
N ALA A 172 17.34 16.91 -4.60
CA ALA A 172 18.49 16.14 -5.07
C ALA A 172 19.24 15.53 -3.87
N GLY A 173 19.75 14.30 -4.02
CA GLY A 173 20.55 13.61 -3.00
C GLY A 173 19.95 12.26 -2.56
N GLN A 174 20.79 11.44 -1.92
CA GLN A 174 20.37 10.15 -1.39
C GLN A 174 19.69 10.35 -0.03
N VAL A 175 18.51 9.76 0.13
CA VAL A 175 17.80 9.67 1.40
C VAL A 175 17.83 8.21 1.83
N ASP A 176 18.29 7.94 3.04
CA ASP A 176 18.27 6.59 3.59
C ASP A 176 16.83 6.21 3.94
N LEU A 177 16.32 5.18 3.28
CA LEU A 177 14.96 4.66 3.49
C LEU A 177 14.92 3.45 4.43
N THR A 178 16.06 2.98 4.94
CA THR A 178 16.15 1.76 5.75
C THR A 178 15.27 1.85 7.00
N TYR A 179 15.48 2.86 7.84
CA TYR A 179 14.68 3.03 9.05
C TYR A 179 13.22 3.41 8.79
N PRO A 180 12.89 4.30 7.83
CA PRO A 180 11.51 4.52 7.43
C PRO A 180 10.79 3.24 7.00
N GLN A 181 11.45 2.41 6.20
CA GLN A 181 10.89 1.14 5.73
C GLN A 181 10.66 0.18 6.91
N VAL A 182 11.64 0.01 7.80
CA VAL A 182 11.50 -0.82 9.02
C VAL A 182 10.36 -0.32 9.91
N ALA A 183 10.22 0.99 10.09
CA ALA A 183 9.13 1.58 10.87
C ALA A 183 7.77 1.22 10.27
N MET A 184 7.63 1.30 8.95
CA MET A 184 6.40 0.93 8.24
C MET A 184 6.10 -0.57 8.32
N ASP A 185 7.13 -1.41 8.15
CA ASP A 185 6.99 -2.87 8.22
C ASP A 185 6.56 -3.36 9.61
N SER A 186 6.88 -2.60 10.67
CA SER A 186 6.48 -2.92 12.05
C SER A 186 4.95 -2.99 12.24
N LEU A 187 4.17 -2.33 11.37
CA LEU A 187 2.70 -2.40 11.41
C LEU A 187 2.22 -3.85 11.23
N SER A 188 2.91 -4.66 10.42
CA SER A 188 2.55 -6.07 10.20
C SER A 188 2.53 -6.95 11.47
N LEU A 189 3.13 -6.50 12.57
CA LEU A 189 3.06 -7.17 13.87
C LEU A 189 1.62 -7.30 14.41
N VAL A 190 0.70 -6.43 14.00
CA VAL A 190 -0.72 -6.53 14.36
C VAL A 190 -1.31 -7.86 13.85
N ILE A 191 -0.91 -8.31 12.67
CA ILE A 191 -1.38 -9.57 12.07
C ILE A 191 -0.80 -10.77 12.82
N GLN A 192 0.46 -10.70 13.27
CA GLN A 192 1.06 -11.80 14.04
C GLN A 192 0.29 -12.09 15.34
N ARG A 193 -0.37 -11.09 15.92
CA ARG A 193 -1.25 -11.28 17.10
C ARG A 193 -2.49 -12.14 16.80
N ARG A 194 -2.86 -12.32 15.53
CA ARG A 194 -3.94 -13.24 15.12
C ARG A 194 -3.54 -14.71 15.25
N LEU A 195 -2.25 -15.03 15.23
CA LEU A 195 -1.76 -16.42 15.28
C LEU A 195 -1.78 -17.03 16.68
N VAL A 196 -1.95 -16.21 17.72
CA VAL A 196 -1.89 -16.62 19.13
C VAL A 196 -3.26 -16.58 19.83
N ARG A 197 -4.34 -16.37 19.07
CA ARG A 197 -5.71 -16.34 19.58
C ARG A 197 -6.37 -17.72 19.46
#